data_AF-A0A9P4JW65-F1
#
_entry.id   AF-A0A9P4JW65-F1
#
_cell.length_a   1.000
_cell.length_b   1.000
_cell.length_c   1.000
_cell.angle_alpha   90.00
_cell.angle_beta   90.00
_cell.angle_gamma   90.00
#
_symmetry.space_group_name_H-M   'P 1'
#
loop_
_entity.id
_entity.type
_entity.pdbx_description
1 polymer ?
#
loop_
_entity_poly.entity_id
_entity_poly.type
_entity_poly.pdbx_seq_one_letter_code
_entity_poly.pdbx_strand_id
1 'polypeptide(L)'
;MTTAATRPIPAHQLSSQPTVSVPKPDDVNPQGLPIPRGPVTASLSFYQPPADGSKPFNYVEEPPEGQPQRNFGEKWHEVTIDDLRGKEHTFTLDNNAFATLWNIPSEEYDFTDDEKIKKVYYPEVERLLLNNLPGAHKIILFDHTIRRSTPDAPRTPVTRVHIDQTPSSAAARVRLHSPDDAERLLQGRYRIVNVWRPLNGPVMAHPLAVADSATVVDTDLVPVEHRYPDRTGETASVRYNPGQKWYYWSGMRNEDRLLLKCFDSDKSMGEWGRVPHTAFVDPRTPDGAIGRESIEVRALVFG
;
A
#
# COMPACT_ATOMS: atom_id res chain seq x y z
N MET A 1 60.35 -0.13 36.21
CA MET A 1 58.89 -0.10 36.40
C MET A 1 58.41 1.30 36.09
N THR A 2 57.70 1.46 34.97
CA THR A 2 56.80 2.60 34.71
C THR A 2 55.89 2.18 33.57
N THR A 3 54.71 1.71 33.93
CA THR A 3 53.62 1.29 33.05
C THR A 3 53.03 2.50 32.33
N ALA A 4 53.12 2.52 31.00
CA ALA A 4 52.41 3.47 30.15
C ALA A 4 50.94 3.05 30.02
N ALA A 5 50.02 3.94 30.39
CA ALA A 5 48.58 3.72 30.27
C ALA A 5 48.13 3.87 28.81
N THR A 6 47.41 2.88 28.30
CA THR A 6 46.74 2.90 26.99
C THR A 6 45.56 3.88 27.02
N ARG A 7 45.53 4.80 26.05
CA ARG A 7 44.41 5.74 25.87
C ARG A 7 43.13 5.00 25.43
N PRO A 8 41.94 5.38 25.93
CA PRO A 8 40.68 4.78 25.49
C PRO A 8 40.33 5.21 24.05
N ILE A 9 39.84 4.26 23.26
CA ILE A 9 39.40 4.45 21.87
C ILE A 9 38.04 5.19 21.90
N PRO A 10 37.85 6.27 21.12
CA PRO A 10 36.57 6.98 21.04
C PRO A 10 35.44 6.12 20.44
N ALA A 11 34.22 6.28 20.98
CA ALA A 11 33.03 5.45 20.70
C ALA A 11 32.48 5.48 19.25
N HIS A 12 33.13 6.16 18.30
CA HIS A 12 32.66 6.26 16.91
C HIS A 12 33.34 5.30 15.93
N GLN A 13 34.11 4.31 16.42
CA GLN A 13 34.78 3.30 15.59
C GLN A 13 34.27 1.86 15.79
N LEU A 14 33.09 1.66 16.39
CA LEU A 14 32.45 0.35 16.42
C LEU A 14 31.64 0.15 15.13
N SER A 15 32.24 -0.56 14.18
CA SER A 15 31.61 -1.08 12.97
C SER A 15 30.28 -1.78 13.29
N SER A 16 29.21 -1.35 12.63
CA SER A 16 27.91 -2.00 12.63
C SER A 16 27.98 -3.32 11.86
N GLN A 17 28.22 -4.42 12.57
CA GLN A 17 27.93 -5.74 12.04
C GLN A 17 26.40 -5.92 11.93
N PRO A 18 25.88 -6.51 10.85
CA PRO A 18 24.47 -6.83 10.76
C PRO A 18 24.14 -7.89 11.82
N THR A 19 23.42 -7.49 12.85
CA THR A 19 22.85 -8.42 13.83
C THR A 19 21.79 -9.26 13.12
N VAL A 20 22.15 -10.49 12.75
CA VAL A 20 21.17 -11.53 12.44
C VAL A 20 20.42 -11.80 13.75
N SER A 21 19.22 -11.27 13.86
CA SER A 21 18.33 -11.55 14.99
C SER A 21 17.99 -13.04 14.97
N VAL A 22 18.39 -13.78 16.00
CA VAL A 22 17.91 -15.15 16.22
C VAL A 22 16.39 -15.08 16.40
N PRO A 23 15.58 -15.83 15.62
CA PRO A 23 14.13 -15.84 15.75
C PRO A 23 13.73 -16.20 17.18
N LYS A 24 12.83 -15.43 17.78
CA LYS A 24 12.18 -15.84 19.03
C LYS A 24 11.34 -17.11 18.74
N PRO A 25 11.13 -18.00 19.71
CA PRO A 25 10.39 -19.26 19.52
C PRO A 25 8.98 -19.11 18.90
N ASP A 26 8.40 -17.90 18.94
CA ASP A 26 7.03 -17.60 18.50
C ASP A 26 6.93 -16.97 17.09
N ASP A 27 8.01 -16.93 16.29
CA ASP A 27 8.01 -16.25 14.97
C ASP A 27 7.88 -17.21 13.78
N VAL A 28 6.96 -18.17 13.90
CA VAL A 28 6.58 -19.10 12.84
C VAL A 28 5.10 -18.96 12.49
N ASN A 29 4.73 -19.32 11.27
CA ASN A 29 3.33 -19.41 10.86
C ASN A 29 2.65 -20.69 11.43
N PRO A 30 1.34 -20.90 11.24
CA PRO A 30 0.65 -22.12 11.67
C PRO A 30 1.20 -23.44 11.07
N GLN A 31 1.98 -23.38 9.98
CA GLN A 31 2.66 -24.53 9.38
C GLN A 31 4.07 -24.78 9.98
N GLY A 32 4.51 -23.97 10.94
CA GLY A 32 5.87 -24.03 11.51
C GLY A 32 6.97 -23.40 10.65
N LEU A 33 6.62 -22.71 9.57
CA LEU A 33 7.57 -22.01 8.70
C LEU A 33 7.98 -20.67 9.32
N PRO A 34 9.28 -20.29 9.26
CA PRO A 34 9.75 -19.03 9.82
C PRO A 34 9.19 -17.84 9.04
N ILE A 35 8.70 -16.83 9.75
CA ILE A 35 8.18 -15.61 9.13
C ILE A 35 9.36 -14.71 8.73
N PRO A 36 9.48 -14.27 7.46
CA PRO A 36 10.55 -13.34 7.06
C PRO A 36 10.45 -11.99 7.80
N ARG A 37 11.56 -11.55 8.42
CA ARG A 37 11.68 -10.29 9.18
C ARG A 37 12.84 -9.43 8.71
N GLY A 38 12.75 -8.13 8.95
CA GLY A 38 13.84 -7.18 8.71
C GLY A 38 13.92 -6.70 7.26
N PRO A 39 14.78 -5.71 6.98
CA PRO A 39 14.91 -5.12 5.65
C PRO A 39 15.27 -6.19 4.60
N VAL A 40 14.81 -5.96 3.36
CA VAL A 40 15.03 -6.86 2.24
C VAL A 40 15.35 -6.09 0.98
N THR A 41 16.18 -6.65 0.12
CA THR A 41 16.32 -6.17 -1.26
C THR A 41 15.47 -7.06 -2.15
N ALA A 42 14.53 -6.45 -2.86
CA ALA A 42 13.64 -7.15 -3.78
C ALA A 42 13.35 -6.29 -5.01
N SER A 43 12.96 -6.95 -6.10
CA SER A 43 12.61 -6.30 -7.35
C SER A 43 11.21 -5.68 -7.29
N LEU A 44 11.11 -4.38 -7.57
CA LEU A 44 9.84 -3.66 -7.75
C LEU A 44 9.67 -3.23 -9.21
N SER A 45 8.45 -3.34 -9.75
CA SER A 45 8.10 -2.96 -11.13
C SER A 45 7.63 -1.52 -11.22
N PHE A 46 8.50 -0.64 -11.71
CA PHE A 46 8.23 0.79 -11.92
C PHE A 46 7.77 1.08 -13.35
N TYR A 47 7.28 2.29 -13.57
CA TYR A 47 6.80 2.77 -14.86
C TYR A 47 7.91 2.90 -15.92
N GLN A 48 7.67 2.33 -17.10
CA GLN A 48 8.44 2.62 -18.32
C GLN A 48 7.52 3.40 -19.29
N PRO A 49 7.90 4.62 -19.72
CA PRO A 49 7.04 5.41 -20.62
C PRO A 49 6.88 4.75 -22.00
N PRO A 50 5.77 5.03 -22.72
CA PRO A 50 5.64 4.71 -24.13
C PRO A 50 6.82 5.27 -24.94
N ALA A 51 7.36 4.46 -25.86
CA ALA A 51 8.54 4.85 -26.64
C ALA A 51 8.30 6.07 -27.55
N ASP A 52 7.05 6.29 -27.94
CA ASP A 52 6.60 7.41 -28.78
C ASP A 52 6.26 8.68 -27.99
N GLY A 53 6.36 8.65 -26.65
CA GLY A 53 5.99 9.76 -25.78
C GLY A 53 4.48 10.03 -25.67
N SER A 54 3.64 9.12 -26.18
CA SER A 54 2.19 9.24 -26.06
C SER A 54 1.73 9.20 -24.61
N LYS A 55 0.53 9.74 -24.34
CA LYS A 55 -0.08 9.68 -23.01
C LYS A 55 -0.33 8.20 -22.63
N PRO A 56 0.08 7.73 -21.45
CA PRO A 56 -0.09 6.34 -21.07
C PRO A 56 -1.56 6.01 -20.79
N PHE A 57 -1.99 4.85 -21.25
CA PHE A 57 -3.32 4.30 -21.02
C PHE A 57 -3.27 2.79 -20.77
N ASN A 58 -4.32 2.29 -20.12
CA ASN A 58 -4.67 0.89 -19.99
C ASN A 58 -6.17 0.73 -20.22
N TYR A 59 -6.57 -0.14 -21.15
CA TYR A 59 -7.94 -0.64 -21.22
C TYR A 59 -8.19 -1.53 -20.01
N VAL A 60 -9.36 -1.41 -19.38
CA VAL A 60 -9.72 -2.25 -18.22
C VAL A 60 -10.39 -3.54 -18.68
N GLU A 61 -11.10 -3.46 -19.80
CA GLU A 61 -11.75 -4.58 -20.47
C GLU A 61 -11.03 -4.90 -21.79
N GLU A 62 -11.64 -5.74 -22.62
CA GLU A 62 -11.10 -6.08 -23.95
C GLU A 62 -10.87 -4.80 -24.77
N PRO A 63 -9.65 -4.60 -25.31
CA PRO A 63 -9.35 -3.41 -26.08
C PRO A 63 -10.05 -3.45 -27.45
N PRO A 64 -10.26 -2.30 -28.11
CA PRO A 64 -10.69 -2.27 -29.50
C PRO A 64 -9.75 -3.08 -30.39
N GLU A 65 -10.29 -3.70 -31.44
CA GLU A 65 -9.53 -4.55 -32.36
C GLU A 65 -8.25 -3.86 -32.86
N GLY A 66 -7.10 -4.54 -32.74
CA GLY A 66 -5.80 -4.05 -33.14
C GLY A 66 -5.11 -3.11 -32.15
N GLN A 67 -5.70 -2.81 -31.00
CA GLN A 67 -5.06 -2.01 -29.96
C GLN A 67 -4.47 -2.88 -28.83
N PRO A 68 -3.28 -2.54 -28.31
CA PRO A 68 -2.76 -3.24 -27.14
C PRO A 68 -3.58 -2.89 -25.90
N GLN A 69 -3.60 -3.79 -24.91
CA GLN A 69 -4.22 -3.54 -23.61
C GLN A 69 -3.71 -2.22 -22.98
N ARG A 70 -2.42 -1.93 -23.13
CA ARG A 70 -1.73 -0.74 -22.63
C ARG A 70 -0.59 -0.34 -23.55
N ASN A 71 -0.21 0.94 -23.54
CA ASN A 71 0.90 1.47 -24.35
C ASN A 71 2.18 1.78 -23.53
N PHE A 72 2.17 1.61 -22.22
CA PHE A 72 3.32 1.80 -21.35
C PHE A 72 3.86 0.47 -20.84
N GLY A 73 5.15 0.45 -20.50
CA GLY A 73 5.84 -0.74 -20.03
C GLY A 73 6.11 -0.72 -18.52
N GLU A 74 6.90 -1.71 -18.12
CA GLU A 74 7.36 -1.90 -16.76
C GLU A 74 8.88 -2.00 -16.75
N LYS A 75 9.52 -1.40 -15.75
CA LYS A 75 10.96 -1.46 -15.53
C LYS A 75 11.24 -1.93 -14.11
N TRP A 76 11.90 -3.07 -13.99
CA TRP A 76 12.23 -3.68 -12.71
C TRP A 76 13.50 -3.06 -12.13
N HIS A 77 13.45 -2.74 -10.85
CA HIS A 77 14.57 -2.20 -10.08
C HIS A 77 14.70 -2.95 -8.75
N GLU A 78 15.92 -3.33 -8.39
CA GLU A 78 16.21 -3.82 -7.04
C GLU A 78 16.11 -2.64 -6.06
N VAL A 79 15.28 -2.80 -5.04
CA VAL A 79 14.99 -1.77 -4.04
C VAL A 79 15.17 -2.37 -2.66
N THR A 80 15.85 -1.65 -1.77
CA THR A 80 15.82 -1.96 -0.35
C THR A 80 14.48 -1.50 0.24
N ILE A 81 13.73 -2.46 0.77
CA ILE A 81 12.45 -2.26 1.42
C ILE A 81 12.66 -2.52 2.91
N ASP A 82 12.56 -1.47 3.72
CA ASP A 82 12.75 -1.54 5.16
C ASP A 82 11.55 -2.18 5.86
N ASP A 83 11.81 -3.00 6.87
CA ASP A 83 10.74 -3.52 7.71
C ASP A 83 10.34 -2.48 8.76
N LEU A 84 9.09 -2.04 8.72
CA LEU A 84 8.56 -1.07 9.68
C LEU A 84 8.18 -1.71 11.02
N ARG A 85 8.20 -3.04 11.13
CA ARG A 85 7.89 -3.77 12.37
C ARG A 85 8.73 -3.25 13.53
N GLY A 86 8.08 -2.89 14.64
CA GLY A 86 8.69 -2.27 15.82
C GLY A 86 8.91 -0.75 15.71
N LYS A 87 8.60 -0.13 14.57
CA LYS A 87 8.70 1.31 14.30
C LYS A 87 7.37 1.90 13.81
N GLU A 88 6.27 1.17 14.00
CA GLU A 88 4.92 1.51 13.52
C GLU A 88 4.53 2.95 13.84
N HIS A 89 4.80 3.39 15.07
CA HIS A 89 4.47 4.72 15.60
C HIS A 89 5.16 5.90 14.90
N THR A 90 6.16 5.64 14.06
CA THR A 90 6.89 6.68 13.32
C THR A 90 6.19 7.08 12.02
N PHE A 91 5.21 6.28 11.57
CA PHE A 91 4.51 6.48 10.30
C PHE A 91 3.09 6.98 10.52
N THR A 92 2.73 8.07 9.84
CA THR A 92 1.41 8.69 9.93
C THR A 92 0.85 8.99 8.54
N LEU A 93 -0.47 9.09 8.43
CA LEU A 93 -1.11 9.44 7.16
C LEU A 93 -0.77 10.86 6.71
N ASP A 94 -0.49 11.79 7.62
CA ASP A 94 -0.16 13.18 7.27
C ASP A 94 1.27 13.30 6.74
N ASN A 95 2.25 12.59 7.33
CA ASN A 95 3.64 12.69 6.90
C ASN A 95 4.04 11.67 5.82
N ASN A 96 3.54 10.44 5.92
CA ASN A 96 4.02 9.31 5.11
C ASN A 96 2.99 8.78 4.13
N ALA A 97 1.74 9.26 4.21
CA ALA A 97 0.57 8.75 3.50
C ALA A 97 0.19 7.29 3.83
N PHE A 98 0.76 6.70 4.88
CA PHE A 98 0.30 5.42 5.42
C PHE A 98 0.42 5.38 6.95
N ALA A 99 -0.38 4.51 7.57
CA ALA A 99 -0.32 4.27 9.00
C ALA A 99 -0.77 2.84 9.32
N THR A 100 -0.37 2.33 10.47
CA THR A 100 -0.69 0.97 10.92
C THR A 100 -1.67 1.01 12.09
N LEU A 101 -2.66 0.12 12.08
CA LEU A 101 -3.47 -0.21 13.24
C LEU A 101 -3.33 -1.72 13.49
N TRP A 102 -3.36 -2.12 14.74
CA TRP A 102 -3.06 -3.47 15.21
C TRP A 102 -4.09 -3.92 16.23
N ASN A 103 -4.24 -5.23 16.39
CA ASN A 103 -5.20 -5.85 17.32
C ASN A 103 -6.65 -5.37 17.08
N ILE A 104 -7.03 -5.19 15.81
CA ILE A 104 -8.38 -4.78 15.43
C ILE A 104 -9.23 -6.04 15.23
N PRO A 105 -10.20 -6.32 16.13
CA PRO A 105 -11.11 -7.45 15.98
C PRO A 105 -12.05 -7.23 14.80
N SER A 106 -12.62 -8.32 14.30
CA SER A 106 -13.61 -8.33 13.25
C SER A 106 -14.63 -9.43 13.54
N GLU A 107 -15.87 -9.26 13.10
CA GLU A 107 -16.88 -10.33 13.09
C GLU A 107 -16.86 -11.09 11.77
N GLU A 108 -16.42 -10.45 10.67
CA GLU A 108 -16.21 -11.12 9.39
C GLU A 108 -14.83 -11.80 9.31
N TYR A 109 -14.82 -13.08 8.93
CA TYR A 109 -13.61 -13.91 8.79
C TYR A 109 -13.56 -14.69 7.48
N ASP A 110 -14.69 -14.92 6.81
CA ASP A 110 -14.75 -15.78 5.63
C ASP A 110 -14.44 -15.01 4.35
N PHE A 111 -14.97 -13.78 4.22
CA PHE A 111 -14.78 -12.92 3.05
C PHE A 111 -15.10 -13.61 1.71
N THR A 112 -16.21 -14.35 1.69
CA THR A 112 -16.70 -15.08 0.51
C THR A 112 -18.03 -14.56 -0.04
N ASP A 113 -18.72 -13.67 0.69
CA ASP A 113 -20.03 -13.12 0.33
C ASP A 113 -20.01 -11.59 0.44
N ASP A 114 -20.16 -10.92 -0.70
CA ASP A 114 -20.16 -9.45 -0.82
C ASP A 114 -21.25 -8.78 0.02
N GLU A 115 -22.44 -9.39 0.14
CA GLU A 115 -23.54 -8.81 0.93
C GLU A 115 -23.26 -8.93 2.42
N LYS A 116 -22.66 -10.05 2.85
CA LYS A 116 -22.18 -10.22 4.22
C LYS A 116 -21.06 -9.22 4.55
N ILE A 117 -20.10 -9.03 3.63
CA ILE A 117 -19.02 -8.04 3.78
C ILE A 117 -19.59 -6.63 3.97
N LYS A 118 -20.55 -6.22 3.13
CA LYS A 118 -21.20 -4.90 3.24
C LYS A 118 -22.02 -4.77 4.52
N LYS A 119 -22.66 -5.84 4.98
CA LYS A 119 -23.52 -5.81 6.17
C LYS A 119 -22.72 -5.81 7.48
N VAL A 120 -21.58 -6.51 7.51
CA VAL A 120 -20.81 -6.76 8.74
C VAL A 120 -19.51 -5.96 8.76
N TYR A 121 -18.65 -6.13 7.75
CA TYR A 121 -17.30 -5.57 7.75
C TYR A 121 -17.26 -4.07 7.41
N TYR A 122 -18.13 -3.60 6.52
CA TYR A 122 -18.18 -2.16 6.17
C TYR A 122 -18.47 -1.27 7.39
N PRO A 123 -19.46 -1.55 8.25
CA PRO A 123 -19.64 -0.81 9.51
C PRO A 123 -18.40 -0.81 10.43
N GLU A 124 -17.64 -1.91 10.47
CA GLU A 124 -16.39 -1.96 11.25
C GLU A 124 -15.33 -1.02 10.66
N VAL A 125 -15.16 -1.02 9.34
CA VAL A 125 -14.21 -0.16 8.63
C VAL A 125 -14.58 1.31 8.78
N GLU A 126 -15.87 1.65 8.63
CA GLU A 126 -16.35 3.02 8.83
C GLU A 126 -16.04 3.52 10.25
N ARG A 127 -16.39 2.74 11.29
CA ARG A 127 -16.11 3.08 12.69
C ARG A 127 -14.60 3.20 12.95
N LEU A 128 -13.81 2.30 12.37
CA LEU A 128 -12.35 2.34 12.48
C LEU A 128 -11.79 3.64 11.89
N LEU A 129 -12.24 4.05 10.71
CA LEU A 129 -11.79 5.29 10.07
C LEU A 129 -12.23 6.52 10.85
N LEU A 130 -13.49 6.60 11.31
CA LEU A 130 -13.99 7.70 12.13
C LEU A 130 -13.20 7.86 13.44
N ASN A 131 -12.83 6.74 14.09
CA ASN A 131 -12.11 6.78 15.36
C ASN A 131 -10.62 7.12 15.23
N ASN A 132 -10.01 6.84 14.07
CA ASN A 132 -8.55 6.95 13.89
C ASN A 132 -8.14 8.10 12.95
N LEU A 133 -9.09 8.76 12.28
CA LEU A 133 -8.82 9.91 11.42
C LEU A 133 -9.38 11.19 12.03
N PRO A 134 -8.55 12.02 12.67
CA PRO A 134 -8.99 13.30 13.21
C PRO A 134 -9.69 14.16 12.13
N GLY A 135 -10.79 14.80 12.54
CA GLY A 135 -11.62 15.64 11.67
C GLY A 135 -12.60 14.87 10.78
N ALA A 136 -12.42 13.56 10.59
CA ALA A 136 -13.35 12.77 9.79
C ALA A 136 -14.74 12.73 10.44
N HIS A 137 -15.78 13.09 9.68
CA HIS A 137 -17.16 13.11 10.16
C HIS A 137 -18.14 12.40 9.22
N LYS A 138 -17.71 12.06 8.01
CA LYS A 138 -18.49 11.27 7.04
C LYS A 138 -17.56 10.35 6.28
N ILE A 139 -17.93 9.07 6.19
CA ILE A 139 -17.22 8.04 5.45
C ILE A 139 -18.17 7.48 4.39
N ILE A 140 -17.66 7.23 3.18
CA ILE A 140 -18.39 6.50 2.16
C ILE A 140 -17.48 5.39 1.63
N LEU A 141 -17.83 4.16 1.95
CA LEU A 141 -17.16 2.97 1.42
C LEU A 141 -17.76 2.65 0.06
N PHE A 142 -16.98 2.77 -1.01
CA PHE A 142 -17.52 2.69 -2.36
C PHE A 142 -17.20 1.38 -3.09
N ASP A 143 -16.11 0.71 -2.74
CA ASP A 143 -15.81 -0.63 -3.20
C ASP A 143 -14.88 -1.36 -2.23
N HIS A 144 -14.74 -2.66 -2.46
CA HIS A 144 -13.66 -3.44 -1.90
C HIS A 144 -13.07 -4.34 -2.99
N THR A 145 -11.86 -4.84 -2.74
CA THR A 145 -11.21 -5.80 -3.62
C THR A 145 -10.54 -6.87 -2.78
N ILE A 146 -10.93 -8.12 -3.03
CA ILE A 146 -10.25 -9.29 -2.49
C ILE A 146 -9.23 -9.78 -3.51
N ARG A 147 -8.02 -10.08 -3.04
CA ARG A 147 -6.95 -10.67 -3.84
C ARG A 147 -6.50 -11.97 -3.18
N ARG A 148 -6.39 -13.03 -3.97
CA ARG A 148 -5.92 -14.35 -3.53
C ARG A 148 -4.80 -14.80 -4.45
N SER A 149 -3.89 -15.61 -3.91
CA SER A 149 -2.73 -16.11 -4.66
C SER A 149 -2.97 -17.52 -5.22
N THR A 150 -4.21 -18.01 -5.20
CA THR A 150 -4.56 -19.32 -5.79
C THR A 150 -4.59 -19.22 -7.33
N PRO A 151 -4.27 -20.31 -8.06
CA PRO A 151 -4.19 -20.28 -9.53
C PRO A 151 -5.48 -19.85 -10.24
N ASP A 152 -6.63 -20.10 -9.63
CA ASP A 152 -7.98 -19.80 -10.12
C ASP A 152 -8.52 -18.46 -9.60
N ALA A 153 -7.74 -17.72 -8.81
CA ALA A 153 -8.17 -16.45 -8.26
C ALA A 153 -8.45 -15.42 -9.37
N PRO A 154 -9.62 -14.76 -9.37
CA PRO A 154 -9.93 -13.75 -10.38
C PRO A 154 -9.02 -12.51 -10.28
N ARG A 155 -8.43 -12.28 -9.10
CA ARG A 155 -7.50 -11.18 -8.84
C ARG A 155 -6.36 -11.63 -7.94
N THR A 156 -5.15 -11.51 -8.47
CA THR A 156 -3.90 -11.78 -7.75
C THR A 156 -3.30 -10.48 -7.19
N PRO A 157 -2.34 -10.55 -6.26
CA PRO A 157 -1.53 -9.39 -5.84
C PRO A 157 -0.96 -8.59 -7.03
N VAL A 158 -1.08 -7.26 -7.01
CA VAL A 158 -0.52 -6.38 -8.06
C VAL A 158 0.94 -6.11 -7.76
N THR A 159 1.83 -6.45 -8.70
CA THR A 159 3.29 -6.30 -8.54
C THR A 159 3.87 -5.04 -9.20
N ARG A 160 3.02 -4.25 -9.88
CA ARG A 160 3.38 -2.95 -10.42
C ARG A 160 3.20 -1.87 -9.35
N VAL A 161 4.18 -0.98 -9.22
CA VAL A 161 4.07 0.21 -8.39
C VAL A 161 3.01 1.15 -8.94
N HIS A 162 2.04 1.52 -8.09
CA HIS A 162 0.94 2.38 -8.46
C HIS A 162 0.41 3.20 -7.28
N ILE A 163 -0.41 4.19 -7.62
CA ILE A 163 -1.31 4.92 -6.74
C ILE A 163 -2.71 4.81 -7.34
N ASP A 164 -3.69 4.46 -6.52
CA ASP A 164 -5.06 4.21 -6.96
C ASP A 164 -5.78 5.42 -7.54
N GLN A 165 -5.41 6.64 -7.12
CA GLN A 165 -6.18 7.84 -7.41
C GLN A 165 -5.26 9.00 -7.79
N THR A 166 -5.60 9.65 -8.90
CA THR A 166 -5.14 11.02 -9.20
C THR A 166 -6.12 12.04 -8.61
N PRO A 167 -5.76 13.34 -8.54
CA PRO A 167 -6.69 14.37 -8.05
C PRO A 167 -8.01 14.42 -8.81
N SER A 168 -7.98 14.26 -10.14
CA SER A 168 -9.15 14.22 -11.01
C SER A 168 -10.04 13.01 -10.69
N SER A 169 -9.46 11.82 -10.54
CA SER A 169 -10.18 10.60 -10.17
C SER A 169 -10.80 10.67 -8.78
N ALA A 170 -10.09 11.25 -7.80
CA ALA A 170 -10.62 11.44 -6.46
C ALA A 170 -11.87 12.34 -6.45
N ALA A 171 -11.82 13.47 -7.18
CA ALA A 171 -13.00 14.33 -7.33
C ALA A 171 -14.15 13.64 -8.09
N ALA A 172 -13.83 12.82 -9.10
CA ALA A 172 -14.82 12.02 -9.81
C ALA A 172 -15.50 10.99 -8.89
N ARG A 173 -14.77 10.39 -7.94
CA ARG A 173 -15.35 9.50 -6.92
C ARG A 173 -16.33 10.22 -6.01
N VAL A 174 -16.03 11.44 -5.59
CA VAL A 174 -16.98 12.25 -4.80
C VAL A 174 -18.28 12.48 -5.59
N ARG A 175 -18.19 12.89 -6.86
CA ARG A 175 -19.36 13.10 -7.72
C ARG A 175 -20.17 11.82 -7.96
N LEU A 176 -19.48 10.68 -8.14
CA LEU A 176 -20.13 9.40 -8.38
C LEU A 176 -20.87 8.87 -7.14
N HIS A 177 -20.28 9.01 -5.95
CA HIS A 177 -20.79 8.40 -4.72
C HIS A 177 -21.55 9.38 -3.80
N SER A 178 -21.64 10.66 -4.18
CA SER A 178 -22.46 11.66 -3.50
C SER A 178 -22.96 12.74 -4.47
N PRO A 179 -23.68 12.38 -5.55
CA PRO A 179 -24.05 13.31 -6.61
C PRO A 179 -24.79 14.55 -6.11
N ASP A 180 -25.72 14.39 -5.17
CA ASP A 180 -26.55 15.48 -4.64
C ASP A 180 -25.77 16.48 -3.76
N ASP A 181 -24.67 16.01 -3.17
CA ASP A 181 -23.85 16.74 -2.19
C ASP A 181 -22.47 17.13 -2.76
N ALA A 182 -22.14 16.71 -3.98
CA ALA A 182 -20.76 16.63 -4.46
C ALA A 182 -20.06 17.98 -4.46
N GLU A 183 -20.69 19.01 -5.02
CA GLU A 183 -20.08 20.35 -5.13
C GLU A 183 -19.84 21.00 -3.75
N ARG A 184 -20.69 20.70 -2.75
CA ARG A 184 -20.47 21.13 -1.37
C ARG A 184 -19.32 20.34 -0.72
N LEU A 185 -19.26 19.03 -0.92
CA LEU A 185 -18.21 18.19 -0.35
C LEU A 185 -16.83 18.50 -0.95
N LEU A 186 -16.76 18.82 -2.24
CA LEU A 186 -15.53 19.19 -2.94
C LEU A 186 -14.97 20.55 -2.50
N GLN A 187 -15.77 21.41 -1.86
CA GLN A 187 -15.30 22.65 -1.24
C GLN A 187 -14.61 22.43 0.11
N GLY A 188 -14.84 21.29 0.75
CA GLY A 188 -14.19 20.91 2.01
C GLY A 188 -12.94 20.04 1.81
N ARG A 189 -12.35 19.60 2.93
CA ARG A 189 -11.32 18.55 2.90
C ARG A 189 -11.97 17.21 2.62
N TYR A 190 -11.47 16.50 1.62
CA TYR A 190 -11.85 15.15 1.28
C TYR A 190 -10.60 14.34 0.95
N ARG A 191 -10.64 13.07 1.34
CA ARG A 191 -9.52 12.12 1.24
C ARG A 191 -10.01 10.82 0.66
N ILE A 192 -9.10 10.06 0.07
CA ILE A 192 -9.32 8.64 -0.20
C ILE A 192 -8.32 7.87 0.64
N VAL A 193 -8.85 7.05 1.56
CA VAL A 193 -8.05 6.19 2.44
C VAL A 193 -8.52 4.76 2.24
N ASN A 194 -7.61 3.90 1.78
CA ASN A 194 -7.87 2.48 1.68
C ASN A 194 -7.50 1.79 3.00
N VAL A 195 -8.28 0.80 3.39
CA VAL A 195 -7.99 -0.08 4.53
C VAL A 195 -7.61 -1.45 4.01
N TRP A 196 -6.33 -1.78 4.09
CA TRP A 196 -5.79 -3.06 3.68
C TRP A 196 -5.66 -4.02 4.86
N ARG A 197 -6.13 -5.25 4.67
CA ARG A 197 -6.17 -6.30 5.71
C ARG A 197 -5.79 -7.68 5.13
N PRO A 198 -4.88 -8.43 5.78
CA PRO A 198 -4.71 -9.86 5.52
C PRO A 198 -5.92 -10.70 5.95
N LEU A 199 -6.22 -11.75 5.20
CA LEU A 199 -7.34 -12.65 5.49
C LEU A 199 -6.88 -14.04 5.99
N ASN A 200 -5.64 -14.43 5.69
CA ASN A 200 -5.09 -15.75 6.01
C ASN A 200 -3.68 -15.68 6.61
N GLY A 201 -3.40 -14.63 7.41
CA GLY A 201 -2.07 -14.33 7.92
C GLY A 201 -1.44 -15.44 8.79
N PRO A 202 -0.14 -15.31 9.16
CA PRO A 202 0.75 -14.17 8.89
C PRO A 202 1.18 -14.06 7.42
N VAL A 203 1.24 -12.85 6.89
CA VAL A 203 1.66 -12.59 5.50
C VAL A 203 3.15 -12.86 5.34
N MET A 204 3.48 -13.85 4.50
CA MET A 204 4.86 -14.18 4.12
C MET A 204 5.08 -14.04 2.61
N ALA A 205 4.17 -14.57 1.80
CA ALA A 205 4.24 -14.46 0.35
C ALA A 205 3.61 -13.16 -0.15
N HIS A 206 4.23 -12.54 -1.14
CA HIS A 206 3.76 -11.30 -1.78
C HIS A 206 3.40 -10.17 -0.79
N PRO A 207 4.17 -9.82 0.25
CA PRO A 207 3.87 -8.70 1.16
C PRO A 207 3.63 -7.37 0.44
N LEU A 208 2.97 -6.42 1.12
CA LEU A 208 2.65 -5.11 0.56
C LEU A 208 3.76 -4.11 0.94
N ALA A 209 4.47 -3.62 -0.07
CA ALA A 209 5.39 -2.51 0.07
C ALA A 209 4.67 -1.18 -0.15
N VAL A 210 5.04 -0.18 0.63
CA VAL A 210 4.55 1.20 0.58
C VAL A 210 5.73 2.16 0.55
N ALA A 211 5.67 3.19 -0.28
CA ALA A 211 6.68 4.24 -0.26
C ALA A 211 6.32 5.30 0.78
N ASP A 212 7.34 5.82 1.47
CA ASP A 212 7.20 7.02 2.29
C ASP A 212 6.98 8.22 1.38
N SER A 213 5.75 8.73 1.40
CA SER A 213 5.34 9.79 0.48
C SER A 213 6.22 11.04 0.60
N ALA A 214 6.75 11.36 1.79
CA ALA A 214 7.68 12.48 1.99
C ALA A 214 8.99 12.38 1.17
N THR A 215 9.27 11.22 0.58
CA THR A 215 10.44 10.96 -0.28
C THR A 215 10.09 10.80 -1.75
N VAL A 216 8.80 10.86 -2.10
CA VAL A 216 8.29 10.70 -3.46
C VAL A 216 8.00 12.09 -4.03
N VAL A 217 8.76 12.49 -5.05
CA VAL A 217 8.55 13.79 -5.69
C VAL A 217 7.43 13.71 -6.74
N ASP A 218 6.68 14.80 -6.92
CA ASP A 218 5.55 14.85 -7.85
C ASP A 218 5.93 14.47 -9.29
N THR A 219 7.16 14.78 -9.73
CA THR A 219 7.66 14.42 -11.06
C THR A 219 7.81 12.92 -11.27
N ASP A 220 7.81 12.12 -10.20
CA ASP A 220 7.82 10.65 -10.30
C ASP A 220 6.43 10.10 -10.62
N LEU A 221 5.36 10.86 -10.35
CA LEU A 221 3.98 10.43 -10.50
C LEU A 221 3.49 10.70 -11.92
N VAL A 222 3.08 9.63 -12.60
CA VAL A 222 2.62 9.67 -13.99
C VAL A 222 1.16 9.25 -14.05
N PRO A 223 0.23 10.18 -14.34
CA PRO A 223 -1.17 9.83 -14.57
C PRO A 223 -1.30 8.85 -15.75
N VAL A 224 -2.06 7.78 -15.55
CA VAL A 224 -2.37 6.74 -16.54
C VAL A 224 -3.86 6.62 -16.68
N GLU A 225 -4.36 6.76 -17.91
CA GLU A 225 -5.77 6.58 -18.20
C GLU A 225 -6.20 5.13 -18.04
N HIS A 226 -7.28 4.90 -17.32
CA HIS A 226 -7.99 3.63 -17.28
C HIS A 226 -9.26 3.74 -18.11
N ARG A 227 -9.24 3.15 -19.31
CA ARG A 227 -10.30 3.26 -20.30
C ARG A 227 -11.27 2.09 -20.14
N TYR A 228 -12.52 2.42 -19.83
CA TYR A 228 -13.67 1.54 -19.84
C TYR A 228 -14.52 1.84 -21.07
N PRO A 229 -15.46 0.97 -21.46
CA PRO A 229 -16.36 1.24 -22.59
C PRO A 229 -17.19 2.53 -22.40
N ASP A 230 -17.57 2.85 -21.16
CA ASP A 230 -18.51 3.91 -20.81
C ASP A 230 -17.85 5.15 -20.17
N ARG A 231 -16.58 5.04 -19.73
CA ARG A 231 -15.87 6.12 -19.05
C ARG A 231 -14.36 6.00 -19.12
N THR A 232 -13.66 7.09 -18.86
CA THR A 232 -12.20 7.08 -18.61
C THR A 232 -11.93 7.49 -17.17
N GLY A 233 -11.38 6.58 -16.38
CA GLY A 233 -10.78 6.87 -15.07
C GLY A 233 -9.28 7.13 -15.20
N GLU A 234 -8.62 7.39 -14.07
CA GLU A 234 -7.18 7.64 -14.06
C GLU A 234 -6.53 7.13 -12.75
N THR A 235 -5.41 6.43 -12.87
CA THR A 235 -4.54 6.05 -11.73
C THR A 235 -3.19 6.72 -11.90
N ALA A 236 -2.29 6.64 -10.93
CA ALA A 236 -0.90 7.07 -11.11
C ALA A 236 0.05 5.87 -11.17
N SER A 237 0.88 5.81 -12.19
CA SER A 237 2.11 5.01 -12.21
C SER A 237 3.27 5.80 -11.62
N VAL A 238 4.35 5.13 -11.22
CA VAL A 238 5.46 5.78 -10.52
C VAL A 238 6.78 5.47 -11.23
N ARG A 239 7.55 6.50 -11.54
CA ARG A 239 8.93 6.38 -12.04
C ARG A 239 9.85 5.97 -10.89
N TYR A 240 10.84 5.14 -11.21
CA TYR A 240 11.89 4.83 -10.25
C TYR A 240 12.72 6.07 -9.93
N ASN A 241 12.95 6.31 -8.65
CA ASN A 241 13.87 7.32 -8.15
C ASN A 241 14.59 6.77 -6.92
N PRO A 242 15.94 6.75 -6.89
CA PRO A 242 16.70 6.20 -5.77
C PRO A 242 16.50 6.96 -4.45
N GLY A 243 15.91 8.16 -4.48
CA GLY A 243 15.53 8.90 -3.28
C GLY A 243 14.29 8.36 -2.55
N GLN A 244 13.48 7.53 -3.22
CA GLN A 244 12.27 6.94 -2.65
C GLN A 244 12.62 5.92 -1.57
N LYS A 245 12.06 6.09 -0.37
CA LYS A 245 12.17 5.12 0.71
C LYS A 245 10.96 4.21 0.73
N TRP A 246 11.22 2.91 0.83
CA TRP A 246 10.20 1.88 0.77
C TRP A 246 10.15 1.09 2.07
N TYR A 247 8.93 0.79 2.51
CA TYR A 247 8.66 0.07 3.74
C TYR A 247 7.68 -1.07 3.49
N TYR A 248 7.75 -2.11 4.32
CA TYR A 248 6.71 -3.13 4.42
C TYR A 248 6.53 -3.52 5.89
N TRP A 249 5.37 -4.09 6.23
CA TRP A 249 5.10 -4.56 7.58
C TRP A 249 5.21 -6.09 7.61
N SER A 250 6.35 -6.61 8.07
CA SER A 250 6.58 -8.06 8.03
C SER A 250 5.56 -8.83 8.85
N GLY A 251 5.09 -9.99 8.36
CA GLY A 251 4.26 -10.90 9.14
C GLY A 251 2.94 -10.32 9.64
N MET A 252 2.31 -9.40 8.89
CA MET A 252 0.98 -8.87 9.23
C MET A 252 -0.03 -10.00 9.45
N ARG A 253 -0.83 -9.88 10.52
CA ARG A 253 -1.87 -10.84 10.91
C ARG A 253 -3.27 -10.34 10.52
N ASN A 254 -4.29 -11.17 10.74
CA ASN A 254 -5.67 -10.86 10.37
C ASN A 254 -6.25 -9.67 11.15
N GLU A 255 -5.68 -9.35 12.30
CA GLU A 255 -6.05 -8.24 13.19
C GLU A 255 -5.29 -6.94 12.86
N ASP A 256 -4.32 -6.99 11.94
CA ASP A 256 -3.56 -5.82 11.49
C ASP A 256 -4.30 -5.10 10.36
N ARG A 257 -4.20 -3.78 10.32
CA ARG A 257 -4.70 -2.91 9.23
C ARG A 257 -3.58 -1.98 8.80
N LEU A 258 -3.36 -1.93 7.49
CA LEU A 258 -2.55 -0.88 6.89
C LEU A 258 -3.47 0.13 6.23
N LEU A 259 -3.43 1.36 6.70
CA LEU A 259 -4.15 2.49 6.11
C LEU A 259 -3.28 3.09 5.01
N LEU A 260 -3.87 3.29 3.83
CA LEU A 260 -3.20 3.84 2.66
C LEU A 260 -3.92 5.11 2.22
N LYS A 261 -3.32 6.28 2.42
CA LYS A 261 -3.86 7.55 1.90
C LYS A 261 -3.51 7.65 0.42
N CYS A 262 -4.49 7.39 -0.43
CA CYS A 262 -4.32 7.48 -1.89
C CYS A 262 -4.52 8.91 -2.39
N PHE A 263 -5.25 9.74 -1.65
CA PHE A 263 -5.47 11.15 -1.98
C PHE A 263 -5.87 11.97 -0.74
N ASP A 264 -5.49 13.25 -0.73
CA ASP A 264 -5.91 14.27 0.24
C ASP A 264 -6.07 15.62 -0.49
N SER A 265 -7.22 16.28 -0.37
CA SER A 265 -7.45 17.59 -1.00
C SER A 265 -6.80 18.75 -0.27
N ASP A 266 -6.39 18.55 0.99
CA ASP A 266 -5.64 19.55 1.74
C ASP A 266 -4.24 19.69 1.15
N LYS A 267 -3.97 20.81 0.46
CA LYS A 267 -2.70 21.07 -0.20
C LYS A 267 -1.51 21.15 0.76
N SER A 268 -1.73 21.50 2.03
CA SER A 268 -0.66 21.49 3.04
C SER A 268 -0.18 20.07 3.35
N MET A 269 -1.05 19.09 3.14
CA MET A 269 -0.78 17.65 3.31
C MET A 269 -0.72 16.90 1.97
N GLY A 270 -0.96 17.60 0.85
CA GLY A 270 -1.36 17.05 -0.44
C GLY A 270 -0.28 17.08 -1.53
N GLU A 271 0.84 17.76 -1.28
CA GLU A 271 2.09 17.55 -2.03
C GLU A 271 2.69 16.16 -1.73
N TRP A 272 2.43 15.61 -0.53
CA TRP A 272 2.93 14.30 -0.04
C TRP A 272 1.79 13.34 0.33
N GLY A 273 0.59 13.56 -0.21
CA GLY A 273 -0.64 12.93 0.29
C GLY A 273 -1.01 11.60 -0.36
N ARG A 274 -0.07 10.89 -0.97
CA ARG A 274 -0.36 9.74 -1.84
C ARG A 274 0.68 8.65 -1.63
N VAL A 275 0.24 7.43 -1.32
CA VAL A 275 1.14 6.30 -1.08
C VAL A 275 1.30 5.43 -2.34
N PRO A 276 2.46 5.50 -3.04
CA PRO A 276 2.85 4.42 -3.93
C PRO A 276 2.89 3.10 -3.19
N HIS A 277 2.29 2.07 -3.76
CA HIS A 277 2.30 0.75 -3.16
C HIS A 277 2.32 -0.35 -4.21
N THR A 278 2.78 -1.52 -3.79
CA THR A 278 2.89 -2.71 -4.64
C THR A 278 3.04 -3.97 -3.81
N ALA A 279 2.59 -5.10 -4.32
CA ALA A 279 3.04 -6.40 -3.83
C ALA A 279 4.46 -6.68 -4.34
N PHE A 280 5.30 -7.34 -3.53
CA PHE A 280 6.62 -7.75 -3.98
C PHE A 280 6.93 -9.19 -3.59
N VAL A 281 7.78 -9.86 -4.36
CA VAL A 281 8.26 -11.20 -4.01
C VAL A 281 9.39 -11.04 -3.00
N ASP A 282 9.17 -11.46 -1.76
CA ASP A 282 10.24 -11.54 -0.77
C ASP A 282 11.07 -12.79 -1.04
N PRO A 283 12.36 -12.66 -1.42
CA PRO A 283 13.22 -13.81 -1.74
C PRO A 283 13.49 -14.72 -0.53
N ARG A 284 13.13 -14.29 0.68
CA ARG A 284 13.25 -15.07 1.91
C ARG A 284 11.99 -15.87 2.24
N THR A 285 10.92 -15.75 1.43
CA THR A 285 9.69 -16.54 1.60
C THR A 285 10.04 -18.03 1.58
N PRO A 286 9.75 -18.80 2.66
CA PRO A 286 10.08 -20.22 2.68
C PRO A 286 9.29 -21.02 1.64
N ASP A 287 9.90 -22.09 1.12
CA ASP A 287 9.20 -23.06 0.29
C ASP A 287 7.98 -23.63 1.03
N GLY A 288 6.86 -23.73 0.32
CA GLY A 288 5.59 -24.19 0.89
C GLY A 288 4.81 -23.16 1.71
N ALA A 289 5.31 -21.92 1.83
CA ALA A 289 4.55 -20.82 2.42
C ALA A 289 3.26 -20.59 1.63
N ILE A 290 2.14 -20.46 2.34
CA ILE A 290 0.86 -20.15 1.71
C ILE A 290 0.90 -18.77 1.05
N GLY A 291 0.28 -18.70 -0.12
CA GLY A 291 0.04 -17.43 -0.78
C GLY A 291 -0.92 -16.55 0.03
N ARG A 292 -0.66 -15.25 0.10
CA ARG A 292 -1.52 -14.33 0.86
C ARG A 292 -2.90 -14.20 0.23
N GLU A 293 -3.88 -14.01 1.09
CA GLU A 293 -5.19 -13.46 0.80
C GLU A 293 -5.35 -12.13 1.54
N SER A 294 -5.98 -11.16 0.88
CA SER A 294 -6.17 -9.83 1.44
C SER A 294 -7.43 -9.18 0.91
N ILE A 295 -8.03 -8.31 1.73
CA ILE A 295 -9.07 -7.37 1.32
C ILE A 295 -8.54 -5.94 1.41
N GLU A 296 -8.89 -5.13 0.43
CA GLU A 296 -8.73 -3.68 0.46
C GLU A 296 -10.10 -3.03 0.33
N VAL A 297 -10.51 -2.24 1.32
CA VAL A 297 -11.75 -1.45 1.27
C VAL A 297 -11.40 -0.01 1.01
N ARG A 298 -12.03 0.62 0.01
CA ARG A 298 -11.73 2.00 -0.38
C ARG A 298 -12.79 2.95 0.16
N ALA A 299 -12.34 4.00 0.84
CA ALA A 299 -13.20 4.95 1.51
C ALA A 299 -12.96 6.37 1.02
N LEU A 300 -14.04 7.08 0.70
CA LEU A 300 -14.06 8.54 0.73
C LEU A 300 -14.21 8.98 2.18
N VAL A 301 -13.34 9.90 2.62
CA VAL A 301 -13.33 10.43 3.98
C VAL A 301 -13.48 11.94 3.90
N PHE A 302 -14.51 12.49 4.55
CA PHE A 302 -14.78 13.93 4.56
C PHE A 302 -14.54 14.53 5.95
N GLY A 303 -13.99 15.74 5.94
CA GLY A 303 -13.53 16.49 7.12
C GLY A 303 -12.03 16.66 7.17
#